data_AF-A0A9D9XEZ4-F1
#
_entry.id   AF-A0A9D9XEZ4-F1
#
_cell.length_a   1.000
_cell.length_b   1.000
_cell.length_c   1.000
_cell.angle_alpha   90.00
_cell.angle_beta   90.00
_cell.angle_gamma   90.00
#
_symmetry.space_group_name_H-M   'P 1'
#
loop_
_entity.id
_entity.type
_entity.pdbx_description
1 polymer ?
#
loop_
_entity_poly.entity_id
_entity_poly.type
_entity_poly.pdbx_seq_one_letter_code
_entity_poly.pdbx_strand_id
1 'polypeptide(L)'
;AEAVLPIASITKLMTAMVSLDSQPNLSETLSIANDDVDMLKGTSSRLRVGAQMSREEMLRIALMSSENRAAASLSRNYPGGRSAFVAAMNHKAQELGLVDTRFEDATGLTKANVSSPRDLAKMVDAAYQYPLIREFTTSAGNEVTVSGRPMQYHNTNSLVKSSTWEIGLSKTGYISEAGKCLVMQAWMGQKPVIIVLLDSWGKLTRAADANRIKKWIEQSALARKG
;
A
#
# COMPACT_ATOMS: atom_id res chain seq x y z
N ALA A 1 1.49 21.28 2.60
CA ALA A 1 1.63 19.80 2.51
C ALA A 1 1.65 19.15 3.91
N GLU A 2 0.92 19.73 4.87
CA GLU A 2 1.04 19.40 6.31
C GLU A 2 -0.31 18.98 6.92
N ALA A 3 -1.37 18.90 6.11
CA ALA A 3 -2.65 18.42 6.58
C ALA A 3 -2.55 16.92 6.92
N VAL A 4 -2.94 16.57 8.15
CA VAL A 4 -3.05 15.19 8.62
C VAL A 4 -4.40 14.64 8.18
N LEU A 5 -4.38 13.60 7.34
CA LEU A 5 -5.57 13.04 6.72
C LEU A 5 -5.61 11.52 6.89
N PRO A 6 -6.80 10.91 6.92
CA PRO A 6 -6.93 9.47 6.77
C PRO A 6 -6.27 8.99 5.48
N ILE A 7 -5.46 7.94 5.54
CA ILE A 7 -4.66 7.47 4.39
C ILE A 7 -5.15 6.17 3.76
N ALA A 8 -6.24 5.60 4.29
CA ALA A 8 -6.79 4.35 3.82
C ALA A 8 -5.70 3.26 3.66
N SER A 9 -5.80 2.44 2.61
CA SER A 9 -4.86 1.35 2.34
C SER A 9 -3.43 1.75 1.96
N ILE A 10 -3.08 3.04 1.94
CA ILE A 10 -1.65 3.43 1.91
C ILE A 10 -0.92 2.87 3.15
N THR A 11 -1.66 2.70 4.26
CA THR A 11 -1.27 1.93 5.46
C THR A 11 -0.51 0.65 5.14
N LYS A 12 -0.90 -0.09 4.09
CA LYS A 12 -0.34 -1.42 3.81
C LYS A 12 1.14 -1.40 3.43
N LEU A 13 1.70 -0.24 3.08
CA LEU A 13 3.16 -0.08 2.95
C LEU A 13 3.86 -0.25 4.31
N MET A 14 3.34 0.37 5.36
CA MET A 14 3.84 0.18 6.73
C MET A 14 3.64 -1.26 7.20
N THR A 15 2.47 -1.85 6.92
CA THR A 15 2.18 -3.26 7.20
C THR A 15 3.23 -4.19 6.57
N ALA A 16 3.60 -3.96 5.31
CA ALA A 16 4.61 -4.77 4.63
C ALA A 16 6.01 -4.58 5.23
N MET A 17 6.45 -3.33 5.49
CA MET A 17 7.75 -3.08 6.10
C MET A 17 7.87 -3.76 7.47
N VAL A 18 6.89 -3.58 8.37
CA VAL A 18 6.89 -4.21 9.70
C VAL A 18 6.84 -5.74 9.61
N SER A 19 6.06 -6.28 8.68
CA SER A 19 6.03 -7.73 8.46
C SER A 19 7.40 -8.26 8.04
N LEU A 20 8.06 -7.61 7.09
CA LEU A 20 9.36 -8.04 6.56
C LEU A 20 10.50 -7.86 7.56
N ASP A 21 10.47 -6.79 8.36
CA ASP A 21 11.50 -6.52 9.37
C ASP A 21 11.57 -7.57 10.48
N SER A 22 10.47 -8.27 10.73
CA SER A 22 10.45 -9.43 11.64
C SER A 22 11.15 -10.68 11.08
N GLN A 23 11.67 -10.61 9.85
CA GLN A 23 12.32 -11.70 9.12
C GLN A 23 11.50 -13.01 9.16
N PRO A 24 10.21 -12.97 8.78
CA PRO A 24 9.34 -14.10 8.95
C PRO A 24 9.67 -15.19 7.92
N ASN A 25 9.22 -16.43 8.19
CA ASN A 25 9.20 -17.45 7.15
C ASN A 25 8.14 -17.09 6.09
N LEU A 26 8.57 -16.63 4.91
CA LEU A 26 7.68 -16.24 3.81
C LEU A 26 6.90 -17.42 3.19
N SER A 27 7.45 -18.63 3.30
CA SER A 27 6.81 -19.87 2.82
C SER A 27 5.79 -20.45 3.80
N GLU A 28 5.71 -19.93 5.02
CA GLU A 28 4.73 -20.36 6.01
C GLU A 28 3.31 -20.18 5.45
N THR A 29 2.52 -21.25 5.52
CA THR A 29 1.11 -21.19 5.13
C THR A 29 0.29 -20.58 6.25
N LEU A 30 -0.38 -19.48 5.94
CA LEU A 30 -1.27 -18.79 6.86
C LEU A 30 -2.72 -19.01 6.43
N SER A 31 -3.63 -19.04 7.41
CA SER A 31 -5.07 -19.12 7.17
C SER A 31 -5.77 -17.80 7.46
N ILE A 32 -6.86 -17.52 6.73
CA ILE A 32 -7.79 -16.45 7.07
C ILE A 32 -8.70 -16.94 8.20
N ALA A 33 -8.67 -16.26 9.34
CA ALA A 33 -9.50 -16.54 10.51
C ALA A 33 -10.76 -15.66 10.53
N ASN A 34 -11.71 -15.98 11.42
CA ASN A 34 -12.89 -15.14 11.64
C ASN A 34 -12.50 -13.71 12.01
N ASP A 35 -11.47 -13.54 12.85
CA ASP A 35 -10.96 -12.23 13.27
C ASP A 35 -10.38 -11.38 12.12
N ASP A 36 -10.07 -11.98 10.97
CA ASP A 36 -9.55 -11.24 9.81
C ASP A 36 -10.67 -10.64 8.94
N VAL A 37 -11.93 -11.01 9.22
CA VAL A 37 -13.09 -10.50 8.51
C VAL A 37 -13.47 -9.14 9.07
N ASP A 38 -13.35 -8.09 8.25
CA ASP A 38 -13.91 -6.79 8.58
C ASP A 38 -15.43 -6.76 8.37
N MET A 39 -16.12 -6.12 9.32
CA MET A 39 -17.53 -5.72 9.18
C MET A 39 -17.63 -4.21 8.87
N LEU A 40 -16.50 -3.59 8.52
CA LEU A 40 -16.36 -2.15 8.34
C LEU A 40 -16.53 -1.75 6.88
N LYS A 41 -17.24 -0.64 6.64
CA LYS A 41 -17.26 0.07 5.33
C LYS A 41 -17.71 -0.79 4.13
N GLY A 42 -18.39 -1.91 4.40
CA GLY A 42 -18.92 -2.82 3.37
C GLY A 42 -17.86 -3.35 2.42
N THR A 43 -16.59 -3.48 2.86
CA THR A 43 -15.53 -3.92 1.95
C THR A 43 -15.69 -5.40 1.61
N SER A 44 -15.41 -5.75 0.36
CA SER A 44 -15.52 -7.12 -0.11
C SER A 44 -14.15 -7.77 -0.22
N SER A 45 -14.09 -9.05 0.17
CA SER A 45 -12.92 -9.89 0.01
C SER A 45 -13.32 -11.18 -0.69
N ARG A 46 -12.46 -11.65 -1.60
CA ARG A 46 -12.64 -12.97 -2.24
C ARG A 46 -12.06 -14.10 -1.38
N LEU A 47 -11.31 -13.78 -0.33
CA LEU A 47 -10.75 -14.77 0.58
C LEU A 47 -11.78 -15.13 1.64
N ARG A 48 -12.23 -16.38 1.67
CA ARG A 48 -13.17 -16.87 2.71
C ARG A 48 -12.40 -17.23 3.98
N VAL A 49 -13.09 -17.29 5.12
CA VAL A 49 -12.52 -17.89 6.33
C VAL A 49 -12.11 -19.33 6.02
N GLY A 50 -10.93 -19.73 6.51
CA GLY A 50 -10.28 -21.00 6.20
C GLY A 50 -9.47 -21.01 4.90
N ALA A 51 -9.51 -19.96 4.09
CA ALA A 51 -8.63 -19.81 2.93
C ALA A 51 -7.16 -19.81 3.39
N GLN A 52 -6.30 -20.52 2.65
CA GLN A 52 -4.89 -20.71 2.98
C GLN A 52 -3.99 -20.32 1.82
N MET A 53 -2.88 -19.64 2.12
CA MET A 53 -1.81 -19.33 1.18
C MET A 53 -0.52 -18.99 1.94
N SER A 54 0.61 -18.92 1.24
CA SER A 54 1.87 -18.51 1.86
C SER A 54 1.80 -17.06 2.37
N ARG A 55 2.62 -16.76 3.37
CA ARG A 55 2.81 -15.39 3.89
C ARG A 55 3.27 -14.43 2.78
N GLU A 56 4.11 -14.91 1.86
CA GLU A 56 4.53 -14.17 0.67
C GLU A 56 3.33 -13.77 -0.20
N GLU A 57 2.43 -14.71 -0.50
CA GLU A 57 1.23 -14.42 -1.31
C GLU A 57 0.28 -13.47 -0.58
N MET A 58 0.17 -13.56 0.75
CA MET A 58 -0.59 -12.60 1.55
C MET A 58 0.00 -11.18 1.42
N LEU A 59 1.32 -11.04 1.52
CA LEU A 59 1.99 -9.75 1.31
C LEU A 59 1.75 -9.23 -0.11
N ARG A 60 1.87 -10.11 -1.11
CA ARG A 60 1.69 -9.77 -2.52
C ARG A 60 0.30 -9.20 -2.78
N ILE A 61 -0.77 -9.90 -2.40
CA ILE A 61 -2.15 -9.42 -2.65
C ILE A 61 -2.56 -8.25 -1.75
N ALA A 62 -1.99 -8.14 -0.54
CA ALA A 62 -2.17 -6.97 0.30
C ALA A 62 -1.61 -5.70 -0.36
N LEU A 63 -0.46 -5.79 -1.02
CA LEU A 63 0.17 -4.65 -1.69
C LEU A 63 -0.44 -4.39 -3.08
N MET A 64 -0.45 -5.40 -3.95
CA MET A 64 -0.90 -5.33 -5.34
C MET A 64 -2.39 -5.01 -5.43
N SER A 65 -3.22 -5.82 -4.77
CA SER A 65 -4.68 -5.77 -4.89
C SER A 65 -5.36 -5.10 -3.70
N SER A 66 -4.60 -4.60 -2.73
CA SER A 66 -5.13 -3.97 -1.54
C SER A 66 -6.01 -4.88 -0.68
N GLU A 67 -5.75 -6.19 -0.69
CA GLU A 67 -6.57 -7.19 -0.01
C GLU A 67 -6.53 -7.00 1.53
N ASN A 68 -7.70 -6.83 2.15
CA ASN A 68 -7.80 -6.46 3.58
C ASN A 68 -7.60 -7.64 4.51
N ARG A 69 -8.15 -8.82 4.19
CA ARG A 69 -8.07 -10.02 5.03
C ARG A 69 -6.65 -10.57 5.06
N ALA A 70 -5.93 -10.48 3.94
CA ALA A 70 -4.50 -10.78 3.90
C ALA A 70 -3.70 -9.87 4.83
N ALA A 71 -3.91 -8.55 4.79
CA ALA A 71 -3.25 -7.61 5.68
C ALA A 71 -3.62 -7.82 7.16
N ALA A 72 -4.89 -8.11 7.45
CA ALA A 72 -5.35 -8.44 8.81
C ALA A 72 -4.70 -9.74 9.32
N SER A 73 -4.62 -10.78 8.49
CA SER A 73 -3.97 -12.05 8.83
C SER A 73 -2.47 -11.88 9.08
N LEU A 74 -1.77 -11.07 8.28
CA LEU A 74 -0.36 -10.74 8.51
C LEU A 74 -0.15 -10.12 9.90
N SER A 75 -0.99 -9.17 10.30
CA SER A 75 -0.90 -8.55 11.64
C SER A 75 -1.24 -9.51 12.78
N ARG A 76 -2.17 -10.45 12.56
CA ARG A 76 -2.55 -11.46 13.56
C ARG A 76 -1.43 -12.47 13.79
N ASN A 77 -0.76 -12.90 12.72
CA ASN A 77 0.31 -13.89 12.75
C ASN A 77 1.70 -13.24 12.94
N TYR A 78 1.75 -12.03 13.51
CA TYR A 78 2.99 -11.40 13.94
C TYR A 78 3.35 -11.85 15.37
N PRO A 79 4.64 -11.96 15.73
CA PRO A 79 5.04 -12.24 17.11
C PRO A 79 4.43 -11.25 18.11
N GLY A 80 3.63 -11.74 19.06
CA GLY A 80 2.86 -10.89 20.00
C GLY A 80 1.49 -10.41 19.47
N GLY A 81 1.08 -10.87 18.29
CA GLY A 81 -0.24 -10.62 17.72
C GLY A 81 -0.47 -9.18 17.25
N ARG A 82 -1.74 -8.84 17.02
CA ARG A 82 -2.15 -7.55 16.42
C ARG A 82 -1.70 -6.34 17.22
N SER A 83 -1.80 -6.40 18.54
CA SER A 83 -1.40 -5.30 19.41
C SER A 83 0.11 -5.02 19.30
N ALA A 84 0.94 -6.07 19.27
CA ALA A 84 2.37 -5.93 19.04
C ALA A 84 2.67 -5.42 17.62
N PHE A 85 1.90 -5.87 16.62
CA PHE A 85 2.03 -5.40 15.24
C PHE A 85 1.77 -3.90 15.12
N VAL A 86 0.66 -3.40 15.68
CA VAL A 86 0.33 -1.96 15.66
C VAL A 86 1.35 -1.15 16.46
N ALA A 87 1.85 -1.68 17.58
CA ALA A 87 2.95 -1.04 18.31
C ALA A 87 4.22 -0.94 17.44
N ALA A 88 4.58 -2.00 16.72
CA ALA A 88 5.72 -2.00 15.80
C ALA A 88 5.53 -1.04 14.61
N MET A 89 4.31 -0.90 14.07
CA MET A 89 3.99 0.11 13.04
C MET A 89 4.24 1.54 13.53
N ASN A 90 3.79 1.86 14.75
CA ASN A 90 3.99 3.20 15.31
C ASN A 90 5.45 3.43 15.75
N HIS A 91 6.13 2.39 16.22
CA HIS A 91 7.57 2.47 16.52
C HIS A 91 8.37 2.77 15.25
N LYS A 92 8.10 2.05 14.16
CA LYS A 92 8.73 2.32 12.87
C LYS A 92 8.41 3.71 12.33
N ALA A 93 7.18 4.21 12.54
CA ALA A 93 6.85 5.58 12.19
C ALA A 93 7.76 6.59 12.91
N GLN A 94 8.08 6.37 14.19
CA GLN A 94 9.02 7.19 14.94
C GLN A 94 10.45 7.06 14.42
N GLU A 95 10.93 5.83 14.14
CA GLU A 95 12.27 5.57 13.57
C GLU A 95 12.49 6.33 12.24
N LEU A 96 11.45 6.39 11.41
CA LEU A 96 11.47 7.08 10.11
C LEU A 96 11.21 8.60 10.23
N GLY A 97 10.97 9.11 11.44
CA GLY A 97 10.65 10.52 11.70
C GLY A 97 9.34 10.96 11.06
N LEU A 98 8.33 10.08 11.07
CA LEU A 98 6.97 10.34 10.58
C LEU A 98 6.11 10.96 11.71
N VAL A 99 6.37 12.23 12.00
CA VAL A 99 5.82 12.93 13.19
C VAL A 99 4.32 13.18 13.14
N ASP A 100 3.72 13.16 11.95
CA ASP A 100 2.29 13.39 11.69
C ASP A 100 1.54 12.07 11.45
N THR A 101 2.19 10.94 11.66
CA THR A 101 1.69 9.61 11.29
C THR A 101 1.31 8.78 12.50
N ARG A 102 0.13 8.16 12.46
CA ARG A 102 -0.34 7.21 13.47
C ARG A 102 -1.11 6.07 12.83
N PHE A 103 -0.87 4.86 13.31
CA PHE A 103 -1.58 3.65 12.91
C PHE A 103 -2.38 3.07 14.07
N GLU A 104 -3.59 2.61 13.76
CA GLU A 104 -4.50 1.90 14.67
C GLU A 104 -4.85 0.50 14.14
N ASP A 105 -4.73 0.28 12.83
CA ASP A 105 -4.84 -1.05 12.22
C ASP A 105 -3.84 -1.28 11.06
N ALA A 106 -3.71 -2.52 10.61
CA ALA A 106 -2.80 -2.95 9.53
C ALA A 106 -3.41 -2.84 8.11
N THR A 107 -4.67 -2.46 7.97
CA THR A 107 -5.45 -2.53 6.73
C THR A 107 -5.70 -1.14 6.12
N GLY A 108 -5.78 -0.11 6.95
CA GLY A 108 -6.26 1.22 6.60
C GLY A 108 -7.78 1.35 6.52
N LEU A 109 -8.53 0.47 7.20
CA LEU A 109 -10.00 0.55 7.22
C LEU A 109 -10.47 1.58 8.25
N THR A 110 -9.80 1.70 9.40
CA THR A 110 -10.05 2.79 10.34
C THR A 110 -9.64 4.15 9.75
N LYS A 111 -10.46 5.17 10.00
CA LYS A 111 -10.11 6.56 9.66
C LYS A 111 -9.01 7.14 10.56
N ALA A 112 -8.69 6.45 11.66
CA ALA A 112 -7.66 6.85 12.60
C ALA A 112 -6.23 6.54 12.11
N ASN A 113 -6.10 5.74 11.04
CA ASN A 113 -4.84 5.63 10.31
C ASN A 113 -4.63 6.91 9.51
N VAL A 114 -3.76 7.77 10.01
CA VAL A 114 -3.53 9.12 9.48
C VAL A 114 -2.06 9.37 9.19
N SER A 115 -1.80 10.27 8.26
CA SER A 115 -0.45 10.77 7.93
C SER A 115 -0.55 12.11 7.21
N SER A 116 0.58 12.79 7.06
CA SER A 116 0.71 13.98 6.21
C SER A 116 1.38 13.63 4.87
N PRO A 117 1.21 14.43 3.80
CA PRO A 117 1.90 14.19 2.53
C PRO A 117 3.43 14.13 2.67
N ARG A 118 4.00 14.92 3.59
CA ARG A 118 5.44 14.94 3.89
C ARG A 118 5.90 13.59 4.46
N ASP A 119 5.16 13.05 5.42
CA ASP A 119 5.47 11.76 6.02
C ASP A 119 5.26 10.61 5.05
N LEU A 120 4.20 10.65 4.25
CA LEU A 120 3.99 9.65 3.20
C LEU A 120 5.13 9.61 2.19
N ALA A 121 5.72 10.76 1.85
CA ALA A 121 6.88 10.79 0.97
C ALA A 121 8.09 10.05 1.59
N LYS A 122 8.37 10.28 2.88
CA LYS A 122 9.42 9.54 3.61
C LYS A 122 9.10 8.05 3.71
N MET A 123 7.84 7.70 3.98
CA MET A 123 7.40 6.31 4.06
C MET A 123 7.55 5.58 2.72
N VAL A 124 7.26 6.24 1.60
CA VAL A 124 7.49 5.69 0.25
C VAL A 124 8.98 5.48 0.01
N ASP A 125 9.83 6.45 0.35
CA ASP A 125 11.28 6.35 0.19
C ASP A 125 11.88 5.19 1.00
N ALA A 126 11.43 5.03 2.24
CA ALA A 126 11.80 3.89 3.09
C ALA A 126 11.30 2.55 2.52
N ALA A 127 10.02 2.48 2.13
CA ALA A 127 9.42 1.27 1.57
C ALA A 127 10.09 0.85 0.24
N TYR A 128 10.63 1.81 -0.51
CA TYR A 128 11.36 1.55 -1.76
C TYR A 128 12.65 0.73 -1.54
N GLN A 129 13.21 0.72 -0.33
CA GLN A 129 14.40 -0.06 0.00
C GLN A 129 14.12 -1.57 0.11
N TYR A 130 12.85 -1.99 0.09
CA TYR A 130 12.44 -3.39 0.21
C TYR A 130 12.17 -3.99 -1.18
N PRO A 131 12.98 -4.94 -1.67
CA PRO A 131 12.81 -5.52 -3.00
C PRO A 131 11.43 -6.13 -3.23
N LEU A 132 10.90 -6.88 -2.25
CA LEU A 132 9.57 -7.50 -2.34
C LEU A 132 8.44 -6.46 -2.37
N ILE A 133 8.57 -5.33 -1.65
CA ILE A 133 7.55 -4.27 -1.71
C ILE A 133 7.53 -3.66 -3.11
N ARG A 134 8.70 -3.38 -3.70
CA ARG A 134 8.78 -2.89 -5.08
C ARG A 134 8.11 -3.87 -6.04
N GLU A 135 8.53 -5.13 -6.03
CA GLU A 135 8.00 -6.17 -6.91
C GLU A 135 6.48 -6.31 -6.78
N PHE A 136 5.96 -6.43 -5.56
CA PHE A 136 4.54 -6.69 -5.34
C PHE A 136 3.67 -5.48 -5.68
N THR A 137 4.17 -4.26 -5.45
CA THR A 137 3.42 -3.04 -5.77
C THR A 137 3.42 -2.69 -7.25
N THR A 138 4.36 -3.23 -8.04
CA THR A 138 4.51 -2.96 -9.49
C THR A 138 4.13 -4.17 -10.36
N SER A 139 3.75 -5.30 -9.78
CA SER A 139 3.15 -6.39 -10.55
C SER A 139 1.77 -5.97 -11.09
N ALA A 140 1.53 -6.15 -12.39
CA ALA A 140 0.26 -5.81 -13.05
C ALA A 140 -0.93 -6.67 -12.58
N GLY A 141 -0.63 -7.90 -12.14
CA GLY A 141 -1.55 -8.91 -11.69
C GLY A 141 -0.80 -10.20 -11.38
N ASN A 142 -1.40 -11.07 -10.58
CA ASN A 142 -0.83 -12.37 -10.23
C ASN A 142 -1.95 -13.42 -10.08
N GLU A 143 -1.65 -14.65 -10.48
CA GLU A 143 -2.44 -15.80 -10.10
C GLU A 143 -1.94 -16.33 -8.75
N VAL A 144 -2.82 -16.41 -7.77
CA VAL A 144 -2.50 -16.90 -6.43
C VAL A 144 -3.24 -18.21 -6.19
N THR A 145 -2.54 -19.24 -5.74
CA THR A 145 -3.18 -20.48 -5.30
C THR A 145 -3.72 -20.29 -3.89
N VAL A 146 -5.05 -20.32 -3.75
CA VAL A 146 -5.77 -20.20 -2.49
C VAL A 146 -6.44 -21.53 -2.17
N SER A 147 -5.97 -22.21 -1.12
CA SER A 147 -6.48 -23.54 -0.74
C SER A 147 -6.51 -24.53 -1.92
N GLY A 148 -5.44 -24.54 -2.72
CA GLY A 148 -5.29 -25.40 -3.91
C GLY A 148 -6.05 -24.94 -5.15
N ARG A 149 -6.70 -23.77 -5.14
CA ARG A 149 -7.43 -23.23 -6.30
C ARG A 149 -6.80 -21.94 -6.82
N PRO A 150 -6.56 -21.80 -8.13
CA PRO A 150 -6.04 -20.57 -8.69
C PRO A 150 -7.05 -19.43 -8.57
N MET A 151 -6.59 -18.25 -8.18
CA MET A 151 -7.38 -17.03 -8.11
C MET A 151 -6.61 -15.84 -8.69
N GLN A 152 -7.23 -15.17 -9.66
CA GLN A 152 -6.62 -14.05 -10.37
C GLN A 152 -6.78 -12.73 -9.62
N TYR A 153 -5.68 -12.07 -9.28
CA TYR A 153 -5.63 -10.76 -8.62
C TYR A 153 -5.00 -9.72 -9.55
N HIS A 154 -5.49 -8.49 -9.50
CA HIS A 154 -5.03 -7.40 -10.36
C HIS A 154 -4.53 -6.22 -9.52
N ASN A 155 -3.58 -5.47 -10.05
CA ASN A 155 -3.12 -4.26 -9.40
C ASN A 155 -4.24 -3.21 -9.33
N THR A 156 -4.39 -2.60 -8.16
CA THR A 156 -5.35 -1.48 -7.96
C THR A 156 -4.91 -0.18 -8.63
N ASN A 157 -3.62 -0.03 -8.95
CA ASN A 157 -3.09 1.07 -9.73
C ASN A 157 -3.00 0.69 -11.21
N SER A 158 -3.91 1.21 -12.03
CA SER A 158 -3.92 0.95 -13.47
C SER A 158 -2.69 1.51 -14.19
N LEU A 159 -1.98 2.49 -13.62
CA LEU A 159 -0.78 3.08 -14.24
C LEU A 159 0.38 2.10 -14.34
N VAL A 160 0.40 1.06 -13.50
CA VAL A 160 1.41 -0.02 -13.53
C VAL A 160 1.42 -0.76 -14.87
N LYS A 161 0.29 -0.77 -15.58
CA LYS A 161 0.18 -1.39 -16.92
C LYS A 161 0.53 -0.43 -18.06
N SER A 162 0.82 0.84 -17.76
CA SER A 162 1.08 1.85 -18.77
C SER A 162 2.54 1.82 -19.21
N SER A 163 2.78 1.72 -20.52
CA SER A 163 4.12 1.84 -21.11
C SER A 163 4.75 3.22 -20.95
N THR A 164 3.95 4.24 -20.57
CA THR A 164 4.43 5.62 -20.38
C THR A 164 4.90 5.90 -18.96
N TRP A 165 4.75 4.93 -18.05
CA TRP A 165 5.08 5.04 -16.64
C TRP A 165 6.11 4.00 -16.26
N GLU A 166 7.24 4.46 -15.72
CA GLU A 166 8.23 3.60 -15.07
C GLU A 166 8.04 3.74 -13.56
N ILE A 167 7.21 2.86 -12.99
CA ILE A 167 6.83 2.90 -11.57
C ILE A 167 7.74 1.95 -10.80
N GLY A 168 8.42 2.46 -9.77
CA GLY A 168 9.24 1.63 -8.91
C GLY A 168 8.54 1.17 -7.63
N LEU A 169 7.51 1.90 -7.17
CA LEU A 169 6.63 1.50 -6.06
C LEU A 169 5.30 2.25 -6.16
N SER A 170 4.17 1.59 -5.89
CA SER A 170 2.89 2.31 -5.74
C SER A 170 1.93 1.71 -4.73
N LYS A 171 1.08 2.54 -4.14
CA LYS A 171 -0.06 2.06 -3.36
C LYS A 171 -1.25 2.97 -3.54
N THR A 172 -2.42 2.37 -3.73
CA THR A 172 -3.70 3.08 -3.73
C THR A 172 -4.45 2.88 -2.41
N GLY A 173 -5.34 3.81 -2.07
CA GLY A 173 -6.24 3.70 -0.92
C GLY A 173 -7.58 4.38 -1.18
N TYR A 174 -8.65 3.86 -0.58
CA TYR A 174 -9.96 4.51 -0.57
C TYR A 174 -10.75 4.09 0.65
N ILE A 175 -11.24 5.08 1.39
CA ILE A 175 -12.37 5.02 2.33
C ILE A 175 -13.11 6.35 2.17
N SER A 176 -14.39 6.42 2.54
CA SER A 176 -15.20 7.64 2.37
C SER A 176 -14.56 8.86 3.02
N GLU A 177 -13.87 8.69 4.14
CA GLU A 177 -13.21 9.76 4.91
C GLU A 177 -11.84 10.19 4.37
N ALA A 178 -11.20 9.37 3.54
CA ALA A 178 -9.88 9.63 2.95
C ALA A 178 -9.96 10.13 1.50
N GLY A 179 -11.14 10.05 0.88
CA GLY A 179 -11.27 10.11 -0.56
C GLY A 179 -10.41 9.05 -1.25
N LYS A 180 -10.04 9.29 -2.51
CA LYS A 180 -9.10 8.42 -3.22
C LYS A 180 -7.66 8.90 -2.98
N CYS A 181 -6.83 8.01 -2.41
CA CYS A 181 -5.41 8.24 -2.15
C CYS A 181 -4.49 7.45 -3.12
N LEU A 182 -3.38 8.03 -3.58
CA LEU A 182 -2.32 7.33 -4.31
C LEU A 182 -0.97 7.85 -3.82
N VAL A 183 -0.07 6.93 -3.50
CA VAL A 183 1.35 7.24 -3.37
C VAL A 183 2.13 6.42 -4.39
N MET A 184 3.17 7.01 -4.97
CA MET A 184 3.94 6.36 -6.00
C MET A 184 5.34 6.94 -6.09
N GLN A 185 6.35 6.07 -6.20
CA GLN A 185 7.64 6.43 -6.77
C GLN A 185 7.61 6.07 -8.24
N ALA A 186 8.01 7.00 -9.09
CA ALA A 186 8.16 6.76 -10.52
C ALA A 186 9.37 7.51 -11.08
N TRP A 187 9.96 6.97 -12.14
CA TRP A 187 11.03 7.63 -12.88
C TRP A 187 10.44 8.60 -13.89
N MET A 188 10.96 9.83 -13.88
CA MET A 188 10.66 10.86 -14.87
C MET A 188 11.97 11.27 -15.53
N GLY A 189 12.22 10.73 -16.72
CA GLY A 189 13.56 10.72 -17.30
C GLY A 189 14.52 9.94 -16.39
N GLN A 190 15.63 10.54 -15.98
CA GLN A 190 16.63 9.91 -15.10
C GLN A 190 16.46 10.24 -13.61
N LYS A 191 15.34 10.87 -13.21
CA LYS A 191 15.11 11.28 -11.82
C LYS A 191 13.95 10.51 -11.20
N PRO A 192 14.15 9.88 -10.03
CA PRO A 192 13.05 9.32 -9.27
C PRO A 192 12.23 10.47 -8.66
N VAL A 193 10.91 10.38 -8.75
CA VAL A 193 9.96 11.33 -8.19
C VAL A 193 8.94 10.59 -7.33
N ILE A 194 8.72 11.07 -6.11
CA ILE A 194 7.65 10.60 -5.24
C ILE A 194 6.43 11.50 -5.41
N ILE A 195 5.31 10.91 -5.79
CA ILE A 195 4.02 11.56 -5.97
C ILE A 195 3.09 11.11 -4.83
N VAL A 196 2.51 12.07 -4.12
CA VAL A 196 1.52 11.84 -3.07
C VAL A 196 0.25 12.60 -3.41
N LEU A 197 -0.84 11.86 -3.62
CA LEU A 197 -2.19 12.38 -3.88
C LEU A 197 -3.12 11.90 -2.76
N LEU A 198 -3.67 12.83 -1.99
CA LEU A 198 -4.64 12.55 -0.94
C LEU A 198 -5.97 13.25 -1.26
N ASP A 199 -7.07 12.70 -0.74
CA ASP A 199 -8.42 13.29 -0.80
C ASP A 199 -8.92 13.68 -2.21
N SER A 200 -8.64 12.86 -3.22
CA SER A 200 -9.16 13.15 -4.57
C SER A 200 -10.61 12.68 -4.74
N TRP A 201 -11.52 13.60 -5.05
CA TRP A 201 -12.95 13.32 -5.27
C TRP A 201 -13.26 12.99 -6.74
N GLY A 202 -13.76 11.79 -7.03
CA GLY A 202 -14.22 11.37 -8.37
C GLY A 202 -13.57 10.09 -8.93
N LYS A 203 -14.27 9.34 -9.81
CA LYS A 203 -13.80 8.01 -10.25
C LYS A 203 -12.49 8.03 -11.06
N LEU A 204 -12.20 9.12 -11.78
CA LEU A 204 -11.08 9.27 -12.73
C LEU A 204 -9.88 10.09 -12.20
N THR A 205 -9.90 10.54 -10.94
CA THR A 205 -9.02 11.63 -10.48
C THR A 205 -7.55 11.26 -10.31
N ARG A 206 -7.20 10.23 -9.52
CA ARG A 206 -5.78 9.97 -9.21
C ARG A 206 -4.88 9.69 -10.42
N ALA A 207 -5.33 8.88 -11.37
CA ALA A 207 -4.55 8.56 -12.56
C ALA A 207 -4.46 9.76 -13.52
N ALA A 208 -5.56 10.52 -13.67
CA ALA A 208 -5.55 11.75 -14.44
C ALA A 208 -4.65 12.82 -13.81
N ASP A 209 -4.70 12.98 -12.49
CA ASP A 209 -3.90 13.94 -11.74
C ASP A 209 -2.42 13.54 -11.77
N ALA A 210 -2.08 12.26 -11.62
CA ALA A 210 -0.72 11.77 -11.84
C ALA A 210 -0.22 12.08 -13.26
N ASN A 211 -1.04 11.86 -14.30
CA ASN A 211 -0.70 12.20 -15.68
C ASN A 211 -0.52 13.72 -15.89
N ARG A 212 -1.33 14.56 -15.23
CA ARG A 212 -1.19 16.02 -15.25
C ARG A 212 0.12 16.46 -14.61
N ILE A 213 0.46 15.89 -13.45
CA ILE A 213 1.73 16.15 -12.77
C ILE A 213 2.91 15.75 -13.65
N LYS A 214 2.89 14.56 -14.25
CA LYS A 214 3.95 14.10 -15.16
C LYS A 214 4.14 15.09 -16.31
N LYS A 215 3.07 15.47 -17.00
CA LYS A 215 3.12 16.47 -18.09
C LYS A 215 3.71 17.81 -17.62
N TRP A 216 3.28 18.31 -16.46
CA TRP A 216 3.78 19.57 -15.91
C TRP A 216 5.28 19.51 -15.57
N ILE A 217 5.75 18.41 -14.97
CA ILE A 217 7.17 18.21 -14.64
C ILE A 217 8.01 18.11 -15.92
N GLU A 218 7.58 17.32 -16.89
CA GLU A 218 8.28 17.13 -18.17
C GLU A 218 8.39 18.45 -18.95
N GLN A 219 7.30 19.24 -19.03
CA GLN A 219 7.31 20.57 -19.66
C GLN A 219 8.23 21.56 -18.92
N SER A 220 8.19 21.57 -17.59
CA SER A 220 9.03 22.44 -16.75
C SER A 220 10.51 22.06 -16.80
N ALA A 221 10.84 20.81 -17.12
CA ALA A 221 12.21 20.35 -17.34
C ALA A 221 12.74 20.77 -18.71
N LEU A 222 11.89 20.77 -19.74
CA LEU A 222 12.21 21.27 -21.08
C LEU A 222 12.43 22.78 -21.08
N ALA A 223 11.57 23.55 -20.41
CA ALA A 223 11.67 25.00 -20.32
C ALA A 223 12.92 25.51 -19.56
N ARG A 224 13.57 24.66 -18.74
CA ARG A 224 14.82 24.98 -18.04
C ARG A 224 16.08 24.62 -18.84
N LYS A 225 15.93 23.93 -19.97
CA LYS A 225 17.04 23.52 -20.85
C LYS A 225 17.13 24.35 -22.15
N GLY A 226 16.14 25.20 -22.43
CA GLY A 226 16.14 26.18 -23.53
C GLY A 226 16.39 27.57 -22.99
#